data_AF-A0A0Q3HU05-F1
#
_entry.id   AF-A0A0Q3HU05-F1
#
_cell.length_a   1.000
_cell.length_b   1.000
_cell.length_c   1.000
_cell.angle_alpha   90.00
_cell.angle_beta   90.00
_cell.angle_gamma   90.00
#
_symmetry.space_group_name_H-M   'P 1'
#
loop_
_entity.id
_entity.type
_entity.pdbx_description
1 polymer ?
#
loop_
_entity_poly.entity_id
_entity_poly.type
_entity_poly.pdbx_seq_one_letter_code
_entity_poly.pdbx_strand_id
1 'polypeptide(L)'
;MKKLFVCSISVLILNSCMPTYSSYPVTNSTANTEREYQEVLKNYKSETAEVLTYLLNGESPEEPKTALTVENTSRCNMVLTVSGSKYYKRIPIGAGKIGSVMIPKNQTYKLSGMVCKSSYQTTKFISTSYSVKLSN
;
A
#
# COMPACT_ATOMS: atom_id res chain seq x y z
N MET A 1 -71.39 13.40 -14.72
CA MET A 1 -70.51 14.28 -13.91
C MET A 1 -69.18 13.56 -13.72
N LYS A 2 -68.10 14.08 -14.32
CA LYS A 2 -66.79 13.45 -14.47
C LYS A 2 -66.01 13.45 -13.15
N LYS A 3 -65.54 12.28 -12.71
CA LYS A 3 -64.61 12.15 -11.58
C LYS A 3 -63.18 12.25 -12.11
N LEU A 4 -62.46 13.32 -11.74
CA LEU A 4 -61.02 13.43 -11.96
C LEU A 4 -60.30 12.84 -10.75
N PHE A 5 -59.58 11.74 -10.97
CA PHE A 5 -58.52 11.29 -10.08
C PHE A 5 -57.27 12.12 -10.38
N VAL A 6 -56.82 12.92 -9.40
CA VAL A 6 -55.52 13.60 -9.45
C VAL A 6 -54.55 12.77 -8.62
N CYS A 7 -53.71 11.99 -9.29
CA CYS A 7 -52.59 11.28 -8.65
C CYS A 7 -51.42 12.24 -8.44
N SER A 8 -50.99 12.31 -7.19
CA SER A 8 -49.80 13.01 -6.71
C SER A 8 -48.53 12.61 -7.47
N ILE A 9 -47.77 13.60 -7.93
CA ILE A 9 -46.35 13.42 -8.26
C ILE A 9 -45.57 14.41 -7.39
N SER A 10 -45.26 13.97 -6.18
CA SER A 10 -44.23 14.59 -5.34
C SER A 10 -42.86 14.22 -5.93
N VAL A 11 -42.26 15.13 -6.68
CA VAL A 11 -40.87 15.02 -7.15
C VAL A 11 -39.96 15.32 -5.95
N LEU A 12 -39.43 14.27 -5.32
CA LEU A 12 -38.34 14.39 -4.35
C LEU A 12 -37.02 14.49 -5.13
N ILE A 13 -36.50 15.71 -5.27
CA ILE A 13 -35.16 15.94 -5.80
C ILE A 13 -34.16 15.54 -4.72
N LEU A 14 -33.61 14.32 -4.83
CA LEU A 14 -32.47 13.90 -4.04
C LEU A 14 -31.22 14.61 -4.58
N ASN A 15 -30.86 15.75 -3.98
CA ASN A 15 -29.51 16.30 -4.09
C ASN A 15 -28.56 15.33 -3.41
N SER A 16 -27.91 14.46 -4.20
CA SER A 16 -26.78 13.67 -3.75
C SER A 16 -25.61 14.63 -3.47
N CYS A 17 -25.27 14.79 -2.19
CA CYS A 17 -24.02 15.41 -1.81
C CYS A 17 -22.91 14.39 -2.16
N MET A 18 -22.30 14.54 -3.34
CA MET A 18 -21.09 13.80 -3.65
C MET A 18 -20.00 14.29 -2.69
N PRO A 19 -19.32 13.41 -1.93
CA PRO A 19 -18.16 13.82 -1.17
C PRO A 19 -17.11 14.28 -2.18
N THR A 20 -16.89 15.59 -2.25
CA THR A 20 -15.72 16.15 -2.91
C THR A 20 -14.52 15.63 -2.13
N TYR A 21 -13.84 14.63 -2.68
CA TYR A 21 -12.48 14.32 -2.27
C TYR A 21 -11.65 15.57 -2.52
N SER A 22 -11.48 16.38 -1.47
CA SER A 22 -10.63 17.55 -1.50
C SER A 22 -9.22 17.07 -1.86
N SER A 23 -8.91 17.22 -3.14
CA SER A 23 -7.58 16.95 -3.68
C SER A 23 -6.71 18.14 -3.30
N TYR A 24 -6.36 18.22 -2.02
CA TYR A 24 -5.33 19.14 -1.56
C TYR A 24 -4.04 18.82 -2.33
N PRO A 25 -3.31 19.82 -2.84
CA PRO A 25 -2.03 19.58 -3.49
C PRO A 25 -1.12 18.87 -2.47
N VAL A 26 -0.77 17.61 -2.75
CA VAL A 26 0.16 16.82 -1.95
C VAL A 26 1.52 17.49 -2.09
N THR A 27 1.78 18.45 -1.21
CA THR A 27 3.15 18.91 -0.99
C THR A 27 3.83 17.71 -0.32
N ASN A 28 4.82 17.11 -0.99
CA ASN A 28 5.60 15.97 -0.51
C ASN A 28 6.40 16.38 0.74
N SER A 29 5.70 16.50 1.87
CA SER A 29 6.25 16.88 3.15
C SER A 29 6.37 15.64 4.03
N THR A 30 7.41 15.60 4.84
CA THR A 30 7.63 14.57 5.85
C THR A 30 6.44 14.41 6.79
N ALA A 31 5.68 15.49 7.05
CA ALA A 31 4.48 15.45 7.87
C ALA A 31 3.34 14.64 7.23
N ASN A 32 3.22 14.67 5.89
CA ASN A 32 2.22 13.86 5.18
C ASN A 32 2.63 12.38 5.19
N THR A 33 3.91 12.07 5.00
CA THR A 33 4.44 10.70 5.10
C THR A 33 4.24 10.11 6.50
N GLU A 34 4.44 10.92 7.54
CA GLU A 34 4.24 10.44 8.92
C GLU A 34 2.77 10.12 9.19
N ARG A 35 1.83 10.95 8.75
CA ARG A 35 0.39 10.64 8.88
C ARG A 35 0.03 9.36 8.14
N GLU A 36 0.49 9.23 6.90
CA GLU A 36 0.28 8.04 6.08
C GLU A 36 0.81 6.78 6.77
N TYR A 37 2.01 6.87 7.34
CA TYR A 37 2.62 5.79 8.12
C TYR A 37 1.73 5.36 9.29
N GLN A 38 1.24 6.31 10.10
CA GLN A 38 0.39 6.01 11.25
C GLN A 38 -0.97 5.41 10.84
N GLU A 39 -1.55 5.85 9.72
CA GLU A 39 -2.80 5.30 9.21
C GLU A 39 -2.65 3.86 8.73
N VAL A 40 -1.59 3.57 7.98
CA VAL A 40 -1.31 2.23 7.48
C VAL A 40 -0.93 1.30 8.64
N LEU A 41 -0.15 1.77 9.62
CA LEU A 41 0.30 0.99 10.76
C LEU A 41 -0.87 0.42 11.59
N LYS A 42 -1.95 1.18 11.78
CA LYS A 42 -3.13 0.74 12.55
C LYS A 42 -3.76 -0.55 12.03
N ASN A 43 -3.71 -0.77 10.72
CA ASN A 43 -4.33 -1.93 10.06
C ASN A 43 -3.29 -2.92 9.54
N TYR A 44 -2.01 -2.68 9.80
CA TYR A 44 -0.93 -3.50 9.27
C TYR A 44 -0.75 -4.77 10.09
N LYS A 45 -0.98 -5.92 9.45
CA LYS A 45 -0.59 -7.22 9.98
C LYS A 45 0.80 -7.58 9.47
N SER A 46 1.74 -7.69 10.41
CA SER A 46 3.11 -8.10 10.12
C SER A 46 3.16 -9.55 9.64
N GLU A 47 3.93 -9.79 8.58
CA GLU A 47 4.25 -11.14 8.05
C GLU A 47 5.69 -11.54 8.41
N THR A 48 6.33 -10.83 9.35
CA THR A 48 7.76 -11.03 9.67
C THR A 48 8.06 -12.46 10.10
N ALA A 49 7.17 -13.12 10.85
CA ALA A 49 7.36 -14.51 11.27
C ALA A 49 7.31 -15.48 10.09
N GLU A 50 6.38 -15.29 9.15
CA GLU A 50 6.26 -16.11 7.93
C GLU A 50 7.48 -15.92 7.04
N VAL A 51 7.89 -14.67 6.82
CA VAL A 51 9.09 -14.32 6.05
C VAL A 51 10.35 -14.92 6.69
N LEU A 52 10.52 -14.78 8.00
CA LEU A 52 11.70 -15.33 8.68
C LEU A 52 11.74 -16.86 8.58
N THR A 53 10.59 -17.52 8.75
CA THR A 53 10.49 -18.98 8.58
C THR A 53 10.86 -19.41 7.17
N TYR A 54 10.36 -18.71 6.14
CA TYR A 54 10.72 -18.96 4.74
C TYR A 54 12.23 -18.79 4.50
N LEU A 55 12.83 -17.70 5.00
CA LEU A 55 14.24 -17.43 4.83
C LEU A 55 15.14 -18.45 5.54
N LEU A 56 14.72 -18.98 6.69
CA LEU A 56 15.47 -19.98 7.47
C LEU A 56 15.38 -21.39 6.87
N ASN A 57 14.21 -21.77 6.34
CA ASN A 57 13.99 -23.09 5.78
C ASN A 57 14.52 -23.24 4.34
N GLY A 58 14.90 -22.13 3.70
CA GLY A 58 15.39 -22.10 2.33
C GLY A 58 14.26 -22.11 1.29
N GLU A 59 14.62 -21.76 0.05
CA GLU A 59 13.64 -21.63 -1.03
C GLU A 59 13.24 -23.01 -1.58
N SER A 60 11.96 -23.38 -1.43
CA SER A 60 11.38 -24.53 -2.14
C SER A 60 10.92 -24.12 -3.55
N PRO A 61 11.18 -24.94 -4.60
CA PRO A 61 10.63 -24.74 -5.93
C PRO A 61 9.10 -24.76 -5.98
N GLU A 62 8.46 -25.47 -5.04
CA GLU A 62 7.01 -25.62 -4.97
C GLU A 62 6.30 -24.45 -4.29
N GLU A 63 7.04 -23.61 -3.54
CA GLU A 63 6.47 -22.48 -2.83
C GLU A 63 6.07 -21.37 -3.82
N PRO A 64 4.77 -21.01 -3.93
CA PRO A 64 4.30 -20.03 -4.91
C PRO A 64 4.64 -18.58 -4.53
N LYS A 65 5.11 -18.35 -3.31
CA LYS A 65 5.49 -17.04 -2.76
C LYS A 65 6.97 -16.99 -2.42
N THR A 66 7.49 -15.79 -2.31
CA THR A 66 8.85 -15.48 -1.88
C THR A 66 8.87 -14.28 -0.94
N ALA A 67 9.96 -14.13 -0.21
CA ALA A 67 10.18 -13.02 0.70
C ALA A 67 10.64 -11.76 -0.04
N LEU A 68 10.02 -10.63 0.28
CA LEU A 68 10.53 -9.30 0.01
C LEU A 68 10.88 -8.62 1.34
N THR A 69 12.13 -8.20 1.48
CA THR A 69 12.61 -7.45 2.64
C THR A 69 13.09 -6.07 2.22
N VAL A 70 12.71 -5.05 2.99
CA VAL A 70 13.08 -3.66 2.72
C VAL A 70 13.62 -3.04 3.98
N GLU A 71 14.90 -2.68 3.96
CA GLU A 71 15.57 -1.98 5.06
C GLU A 71 15.47 -0.47 4.81
N ASN A 72 14.76 0.23 5.69
CA ASN A 72 14.74 1.69 5.69
C ASN A 72 15.87 2.20 6.59
N THR A 73 17.01 2.53 5.98
CA THR A 73 18.15 3.14 6.68
C THR A 73 18.04 4.65 6.82
N SER A 74 16.95 5.25 6.32
CA SER A 74 16.71 6.68 6.49
C SER A 74 16.27 7.01 7.92
N ARG A 75 16.33 8.30 8.24
CA ARG A 75 15.86 8.87 9.52
C ARG A 75 14.35 9.11 9.59
N CYS A 76 13.59 8.77 8.54
CA CYS A 76 12.15 9.03 8.48
C CYS A 76 11.39 7.71 8.38
N ASN A 77 10.19 7.68 8.95
CA ASN A 77 9.24 6.62 8.66
C ASN A 77 8.80 6.72 7.19
N MET A 78 8.44 5.58 6.60
CA MET A 78 7.94 5.53 5.24
C MET A 78 6.82 4.50 5.09
N VAL A 79 6.05 4.65 4.02
CA VAL A 79 5.16 3.59 3.53
C VAL A 79 5.67 3.14 2.18
N LEU A 80 5.98 1.85 2.08
CA LEU A 80 6.30 1.20 0.82
C LEU A 80 5.03 0.60 0.22
N THR A 81 4.72 1.00 -1.00
CA THR A 81 3.71 0.36 -1.83
C THR A 81 4.37 -0.68 -2.72
N VAL A 82 3.91 -1.92 -2.62
CA VAL A 82 4.33 -3.06 -3.44
C VAL A 82 3.14 -3.42 -4.33
N SER A 83 3.30 -3.25 -5.64
CA SER A 83 2.25 -3.50 -6.62
C SER A 83 2.74 -4.42 -7.73
N GLY A 84 1.93 -5.40 -8.11
CA GLY A 84 2.21 -6.39 -9.15
C GLY A 84 0.92 -6.93 -9.75
N SER A 85 0.99 -7.99 -10.55
CA SER A 85 -0.23 -8.59 -11.12
C SER A 85 -1.11 -9.14 -10.00
N LYS A 86 -2.32 -8.58 -9.86
CA LYS A 86 -3.31 -8.93 -8.83
C LYS A 86 -2.77 -8.88 -7.39
N TYR A 87 -1.68 -8.14 -7.16
CA TYR A 87 -1.07 -8.00 -5.85
C TYR A 87 -0.88 -6.52 -5.54
N TYR A 88 -1.35 -6.10 -4.37
CA TYR A 88 -1.15 -4.75 -3.87
C TYR A 88 -1.04 -4.78 -2.36
N LYS A 89 0.06 -4.25 -1.81
CA LYS A 89 0.24 -4.12 -0.37
C LYS A 89 0.98 -2.84 -0.02
N ARG A 90 0.56 -2.19 1.05
CA ARG A 90 1.25 -1.07 1.67
C ARG A 90 1.89 -1.54 2.97
N ILE A 91 3.17 -1.22 3.14
CA ILE A 91 4.00 -1.70 4.24
C ILE A 91 4.54 -0.47 4.96
N PRO A 92 4.13 -0.21 6.21
CA PRO A 92 4.72 0.84 7.02
C PRO A 92 6.09 0.37 7.51
N ILE A 93 7.14 1.14 7.24
CA ILE A 93 8.51 0.83 7.63
C ILE A 93 9.06 2.01 8.42
N GLY A 94 9.28 1.79 9.72
CA GLY A 94 9.85 2.81 10.60
C GLY A 94 11.28 3.18 10.22
N ALA A 95 11.73 4.34 10.69
CA ALA A 95 13.13 4.77 10.54
C ALA A 95 14.09 3.74 11.15
N GLY A 96 15.13 3.35 10.40
CA GLY A 96 16.11 2.34 10.83
C GLY A 96 15.54 0.93 11.00
N LYS A 97 14.34 0.63 10.47
CA LYS A 97 13.67 -0.68 10.60
C LYS A 97 13.60 -1.41 9.27
N ILE A 98 13.29 -2.71 9.36
CA ILE A 98 13.09 -3.60 8.21
C ILE A 98 11.60 -3.90 8.10
N GLY A 99 11.03 -3.68 6.92
CA GLY A 99 9.72 -4.17 6.52
C GLY A 99 9.86 -5.49 5.76
N SER A 100 8.96 -6.43 5.99
CA SER A 100 9.00 -7.75 5.37
C SER A 100 7.60 -8.20 4.94
N VAL A 101 7.51 -8.89 3.82
CA VAL A 101 6.25 -9.39 3.25
C VAL A 101 6.48 -10.63 2.38
N MET A 102 5.51 -11.54 2.35
CA MET A 102 5.44 -12.61 1.36
C MET A 102 4.69 -12.15 0.11
N ILE A 103 5.31 -12.33 -1.05
CA ILE A 103 4.77 -11.92 -2.35
C ILE A 103 4.78 -13.09 -3.34
N PRO A 104 3.80 -13.20 -4.25
CA PRO A 104 3.85 -14.20 -5.33
C PRO A 104 5.16 -14.16 -6.15
N LYS A 105 5.70 -15.32 -6.53
CA LYS A 105 6.89 -15.40 -7.38
C LYS A 105 6.57 -15.13 -8.84
N ASN A 106 7.63 -14.98 -9.64
CA ASN A 106 7.62 -15.02 -11.10
C ASN A 106 6.77 -13.91 -11.73
N GLN A 107 6.81 -12.71 -11.13
CA GLN A 107 6.17 -11.55 -11.71
C GLN A 107 6.93 -10.26 -11.44
N THR A 108 6.57 -9.24 -12.22
CA THR A 108 7.14 -7.90 -12.12
C THR A 108 6.40 -7.09 -11.06
N TYR A 109 7.16 -6.51 -10.16
CA TYR A 109 6.68 -5.62 -9.12
C TYR A 109 7.16 -4.20 -9.33
N LYS A 110 6.27 -3.24 -9.12
CA LYS A 110 6.60 -1.83 -8.89
C LYS A 110 6.63 -1.59 -7.38
N LEU A 111 7.81 -1.22 -6.88
CA LEU A 111 8.03 -0.80 -5.50
C LEU A 111 8.12 0.72 -5.49
N SER A 112 7.28 1.38 -4.71
CA SER A 112 7.27 2.84 -4.63
C SER A 112 6.94 3.37 -3.25
N GLY A 113 7.49 4.51 -2.89
CA GLY A 113 7.19 5.16 -1.61
C GLY A 113 7.94 6.48 -1.47
N MET A 114 7.63 7.22 -0.42
CA MET A 114 8.38 8.44 -0.08
C MET A 114 9.34 8.15 1.06
N VAL A 115 10.63 8.36 0.82
CA VAL A 115 11.69 8.22 1.82
C VAL A 115 12.11 9.63 2.23
N CYS A 116 11.68 10.06 3.42
CA CYS A 116 11.76 11.45 3.86
C CYS A 116 11.08 12.45 2.90
N LYS A 117 11.80 12.95 1.89
CA LYS A 117 11.31 13.89 0.87
C LYS A 117 11.65 13.44 -0.56
N SER A 118 12.25 12.26 -0.70
CA SER A 118 12.62 11.69 -1.98
C SER A 118 11.62 10.62 -2.40
N SER A 119 11.15 10.68 -3.64
CA SER A 119 10.31 9.63 -4.20
C SER A 119 11.18 8.45 -4.62
N TYR A 120 10.97 7.30 -4.01
CA TYR A 120 11.51 6.04 -4.45
C TYR A 120 10.53 5.35 -5.39
N GLN A 121 11.01 4.91 -6.56
CA GLN A 121 10.26 4.06 -7.47
C GLN A 121 11.22 3.15 -8.23
N THR A 122 10.97 1.85 -8.20
CA THR A 122 11.68 0.87 -9.02
C THR A 122 10.72 -0.20 -9.53
N THR A 123 11.10 -0.84 -10.63
CA THR A 123 10.40 -1.98 -11.19
C THR A 123 11.36 -3.16 -11.23
N LYS A 124 10.97 -4.29 -10.65
CA LYS A 124 11.81 -5.48 -10.54
C LYS A 124 11.02 -6.76 -10.79
N PHE A 125 11.56 -7.64 -11.63
CA PHE A 125 11.08 -9.02 -11.72
C PHE A 125 11.62 -9.82 -10.52
N ILE A 126 10.72 -10.44 -9.75
CA ILE A 126 11.07 -11.16 -8.52
C ILE A 126 10.62 -12.62 -8.64
N SER A 127 11.58 -13.53 -8.77
CA SER A 127 11.38 -14.99 -8.81
C SER A 127 11.85 -15.70 -7.54
N THR A 128 12.82 -15.12 -6.84
CA THR A 128 13.41 -15.61 -5.58
C THR A 128 13.32 -14.52 -4.50
N SER A 129 13.86 -14.76 -3.32
CA SER A 129 13.89 -13.76 -2.25
C SER A 129 14.61 -12.50 -2.73
N TYR A 130 14.06 -11.34 -2.38
CA TYR A 130 14.61 -10.05 -2.77
C TYR A 130 14.74 -9.13 -1.56
N SER A 131 15.91 -8.51 -1.44
CA SER A 131 16.19 -7.53 -0.40
C SER A 131 16.62 -6.22 -1.02
N VAL A 132 16.12 -5.10 -0.48
CA VAL A 132 16.54 -3.77 -0.89
C VAL A 132 16.74 -2.87 0.32
N LYS A 133 17.83 -2.10 0.27
CA LYS A 133 18.16 -1.07 1.24
C LYS A 133 17.80 0.30 0.67
N LEU A 134 17.00 1.05 1.41
CA LEU A 134 16.59 2.40 1.07
C LEU A 134 17.24 3.40 2.03
N SER A 135 17.87 4.43 1.47
CA SER A 135 18.52 5.52 2.19
C SER A 135 18.05 6.87 1.63
N ASN A 136 18.29 7.95 2.38
CA ASN A 136 18.11 9.33 1.91
C ASN A 136 19.40 10.12 2.06
#